data_AF-R5CB70-F1
#
_entry.id   AF-R5CB70-F1
#
_cell.length_a   1.000
_cell.length_b   1.000
_cell.length_c   1.000
_cell.angle_alpha   90.00
_cell.angle_beta   90.00
_cell.angle_gamma   90.00
#
_symmetry.space_group_name_H-M   'P 1'
#
loop_
_entity.id
_entity.type
_entity.pdbx_description
1 polymer ?
#
loop_
_entity_poly.entity_id
_entity_poly.type
_entity_poly.pdbx_seq_one_letter_code
_entity_poly.pdbx_strand_id
1 'polypeptide(L)'
;MKTKRLRILFIGNSHTYYNDMPRMVKRRFDEEGCDCEVTMLAHPGWFLAQHVEEPDVRFNIRFGNYDYVVLQEHAHPFGPEEKFYEAVRTLTSWIREAGSIPVIYMTWAKKTEPEMQQRMTEAHTKIAEETGSLLAPVGREWWGYKDSWPDLEMYAEDGQHASPAGSDFAAKLIWDTIQTDIERKNCGR
;
A
#
# COMPACT_ATOMS: atom_id res chain seq x y z
N MET A 1 -1.78 -13.36 28.79
CA MET A 1 -0.67 -13.03 27.87
C MET A 1 -1.17 -11.90 26.97
N LYS A 2 -0.46 -10.76 26.88
CA LYS A 2 -0.85 -9.70 25.94
C LYS A 2 -0.65 -10.24 24.53
N THR A 3 -1.70 -10.27 23.72
CA THR A 3 -1.59 -10.50 22.28
C THR A 3 -0.60 -9.49 21.72
N LYS A 4 0.37 -9.94 20.92
CA LYS A 4 1.33 -9.06 20.25
C LYS A 4 0.53 -8.16 19.30
N ARG A 5 0.59 -6.84 19.52
CA ARG A 5 -0.04 -5.84 18.65
C ARG A 5 0.61 -5.86 17.28
N LEU A 6 -0.21 -5.93 16.22
CA LEU A 6 0.21 -5.81 14.83
C LEU A 6 0.50 -4.35 14.50
N ARG A 7 1.69 -4.04 13.98
CA ARG A 7 2.10 -2.66 13.68
C ARG A 7 2.41 -2.50 12.20
N ILE A 8 1.73 -1.56 11.53
CA ILE A 8 1.85 -1.34 10.09
C ILE A 8 2.25 0.11 9.83
N LEU A 9 3.35 0.31 9.10
CA LEU A 9 3.74 1.63 8.60
C LEU A 9 3.29 1.79 7.15
N PHE A 10 2.65 2.90 6.83
CA PHE A 10 2.32 3.30 5.46
C PHE A 10 3.23 4.44 5.01
N ILE A 11 3.90 4.27 3.86
CA ILE A 11 4.74 5.29 3.23
C ILE A 11 4.16 5.59 1.85
N GLY A 12 3.84 6.85 1.59
CA GLY A 12 3.24 7.22 0.31
C GLY A 12 2.83 8.68 0.19
N ASN A 13 1.67 8.92 -0.43
CA ASN A 13 1.14 10.25 -0.70
C ASN A 13 -0.39 10.29 -0.52
N SER A 14 -1.08 11.12 -1.30
CA SER A 14 -2.53 11.32 -1.22
C SER A 14 -3.34 10.04 -1.42
N HIS A 15 -2.85 9.08 -2.21
CA HIS A 15 -3.53 7.80 -2.38
C HIS A 15 -3.46 6.92 -1.13
N THR A 16 -2.58 7.28 -0.18
CA THR A 16 -2.53 6.69 1.15
C THR A 16 -3.38 7.49 2.14
N TYR A 17 -3.21 8.81 2.27
CA TYR A 17 -3.87 9.56 3.35
C TYR A 17 -5.35 9.92 3.08
N TYR A 18 -5.82 9.87 1.84
CA TYR A 18 -7.23 10.21 1.54
C TYR A 18 -8.19 9.26 2.28
N ASN A 19 -9.23 9.87 2.84
CA ASN A 19 -10.26 9.21 3.66
C ASN A 19 -9.71 8.46 4.88
N ASP A 20 -8.45 8.70 5.29
CA ASP A 20 -7.78 7.96 6.35
C ASP A 20 -7.74 6.44 6.07
N MET A 21 -7.34 6.07 4.85
CA MET A 21 -7.30 4.67 4.39
C MET A 21 -6.51 3.74 5.34
N PRO A 22 -5.35 4.12 5.90
CA PRO A 22 -4.67 3.31 6.93
C PRO A 22 -5.55 2.97 8.13
N ARG A 23 -6.39 3.91 8.61
CA ARG A 23 -7.35 3.62 9.69
C ARG A 23 -8.44 2.64 9.24
N MET A 24 -8.83 2.64 7.97
CA MET A 24 -9.76 1.65 7.44
C MET A 24 -9.15 0.24 7.39
N VAL A 25 -7.83 0.12 7.18
CA VAL A 25 -7.09 -1.15 7.33
C VAL A 25 -7.07 -1.58 8.80
N LYS A 26 -6.75 -0.65 9.71
CA LYS A 26 -6.76 -0.91 11.16
C LYS A 26 -8.10 -1.46 11.63
N ARG A 27 -9.20 -0.83 11.22
CA ARG A 27 -10.57 -1.23 11.59
C ARG A 27 -10.87 -2.68 11.21
N ARG A 28 -10.44 -3.14 10.02
CA ARG A 28 -10.66 -4.52 9.58
C ARG A 28 -9.93 -5.53 10.46
N PHE A 29 -8.70 -5.24 10.86
CA PHE A 29 -8.00 -6.08 11.82
C PHE A 29 -8.67 -6.08 13.20
N ASP A 30 -9.12 -4.92 13.68
CA ASP A 30 -9.82 -4.81 14.96
C ASP A 30 -11.14 -5.61 14.96
N GLU A 31 -11.89 -5.60 13.85
CA GLU A 31 -13.14 -6.36 13.64
C GLU A 31 -12.91 -7.87 13.69
N GLU A 32 -11.74 -8.35 13.28
CA GLU A 32 -11.29 -9.75 13.40
C GLU A 32 -10.61 -10.06 14.75
N GLY A 33 -10.63 -9.11 15.70
CA GLY A 33 -10.06 -9.28 17.04
C GLY A 33 -8.53 -9.21 17.10
N CYS A 34 -7.87 -8.67 16.07
CA CYS A 34 -6.43 -8.43 16.02
C CYS A 34 -6.12 -6.97 16.42
N ASP A 35 -5.45 -6.76 17.57
CA ASP A 35 -5.02 -5.41 17.99
C ASP A 35 -4.02 -4.85 16.96
N CYS A 36 -4.47 -3.88 16.15
CA CYS A 36 -3.67 -3.27 15.09
C CYS A 36 -3.38 -1.80 15.39
N GLU A 37 -2.15 -1.37 15.13
CA GLU A 37 -1.71 0.03 15.13
C GLU A 37 -1.14 0.37 13.75
N VAL A 38 -1.56 1.52 13.24
CA VAL A 38 -1.12 2.03 11.94
C VAL A 38 -0.42 3.37 12.14
N THR A 39 0.70 3.53 11.46
CA THR A 39 1.42 4.81 11.33
C THR A 39 1.48 5.17 9.85
N MET A 40 1.49 6.46 9.54
CA MET A 40 1.59 6.93 8.17
C MET A 40 2.64 8.03 8.05
N LEU A 41 3.51 7.89 7.05
CA LEU A 41 4.42 8.90 6.54
C LEU A 41 4.04 9.18 5.09
N ALA A 42 3.12 10.13 4.90
CA ALA A 42 2.60 10.44 3.58
C ALA A 42 2.66 11.94 3.29
N HIS A 43 3.17 12.27 2.11
CA HIS A 43 3.35 13.65 1.66
C HIS A 43 2.65 13.86 0.31
N PRO A 44 1.91 14.97 0.14
CA PRO A 44 1.15 15.22 -1.10
C PRO A 44 2.08 15.24 -2.31
N GLY A 45 1.72 14.47 -3.35
CA GLY A 45 2.45 14.46 -4.63
C GLY A 45 3.83 13.82 -4.60
N TRP A 46 4.21 13.11 -3.53
CA TRP A 46 5.54 12.53 -3.42
C TRP A 46 5.67 11.18 -4.11
N PHE A 47 6.82 10.98 -4.74
CA PHE A 47 7.33 9.70 -5.22
C PHE A 47 8.07 8.95 -4.10
N LEU A 48 8.17 7.63 -4.19
CA LEU A 48 8.95 6.86 -3.20
C LEU A 48 10.44 7.27 -3.19
N ALA A 49 10.97 7.70 -4.33
CA ALA A 49 12.34 8.21 -4.40
C ALA A 49 12.57 9.44 -3.50
N GLN A 50 11.54 10.26 -3.23
CA GLN A 50 11.66 11.38 -2.29
C GLN A 50 11.66 10.89 -0.85
N HIS A 51 10.85 9.88 -0.53
CA HIS A 51 10.85 9.25 0.80
C HIS A 51 12.20 8.60 1.14
N VAL A 52 12.94 8.09 0.15
CA VAL A 52 14.30 7.54 0.35
C VAL A 52 15.27 8.59 0.89
N GLU A 53 15.13 9.85 0.47
CA GLU A 53 16.02 10.93 0.90
C GLU A 53 15.72 11.44 2.31
N GLU A 54 14.54 11.09 2.87
CA GLU A 54 14.11 11.58 4.18
C GLU A 54 14.67 10.75 5.34
N PRO A 55 15.45 11.37 6.26
CA PRO A 55 16.00 10.66 7.43
C PRO A 55 14.91 10.05 8.32
N ASP A 56 13.76 10.70 8.43
CA ASP A 56 12.64 10.26 9.26
C ASP A 56 12.02 8.97 8.74
N VAL A 57 11.98 8.77 7.41
CA VAL A 57 11.51 7.51 6.79
C VAL A 57 12.44 6.37 7.18
N ARG A 58 13.76 6.57 7.03
CA ARG A 58 14.75 5.56 7.42
C ARG A 58 14.69 5.26 8.92
N PHE A 59 14.57 6.29 9.76
CA PHE A 59 14.47 6.13 11.21
C PHE A 59 13.23 5.32 11.60
N ASN A 60 12.06 5.67 11.07
CA ASN A 60 10.82 4.96 11.35
C ASN A 60 10.89 3.50 10.91
N ILE A 61 11.40 3.20 9.71
CA ILE A 61 11.56 1.82 9.26
C ILE A 61 12.46 1.02 10.22
N ARG A 62 13.61 1.57 10.60
CA ARG A 62 14.63 0.85 11.38
C ARG A 62 14.28 0.65 12.85
N PHE A 63 13.61 1.63 13.45
CA PHE A 63 13.42 1.68 14.90
C PHE A 63 11.94 1.65 15.32
N GLY A 64 11.03 1.74 14.36
CA GLY A 64 9.59 1.73 14.61
C GLY A 64 9.04 0.36 15.02
N ASN A 65 9.79 -0.74 14.84
CA ASN A 65 9.37 -2.11 15.15
C ASN A 65 8.03 -2.48 14.50
N TYR A 66 7.91 -2.20 13.20
CA TYR A 66 6.74 -2.54 12.41
C TYR A 66 6.79 -4.02 11.99
N ASP A 67 5.65 -4.69 11.93
CA ASP A 67 5.55 -6.03 11.35
C ASP A 67 5.49 -5.92 9.81
N TYR A 68 4.76 -4.92 9.29
CA TYR A 68 4.62 -4.66 7.86
C TYR A 68 4.89 -3.20 7.54
N VAL A 69 5.48 -2.95 6.35
CA VAL A 69 5.64 -1.61 5.80
C VAL A 69 5.05 -1.58 4.40
N VAL A 70 4.01 -0.78 4.22
CA VAL A 70 3.27 -0.59 2.97
C VAL A 70 3.88 0.57 2.20
N LEU A 71 4.30 0.32 0.96
CA LEU A 71 4.93 1.29 0.06
C LEU A 71 3.99 1.63 -1.09
N GLN A 72 3.68 2.92 -1.25
CA GLN A 72 2.81 3.42 -2.31
C GLN A 72 3.55 4.45 -3.18
N GLU A 73 3.70 4.12 -4.46
CA GLU A 73 4.29 5.00 -5.47
C GLU A 73 3.28 6.01 -6.01
N HIS A 74 3.77 7.16 -6.46
CA HIS A 74 2.99 8.18 -7.13
C HIS A 74 2.29 7.66 -8.39
N ALA A 75 0.97 7.86 -8.45
CA ALA A 75 0.13 7.30 -9.52
C ALA A 75 -0.02 8.23 -10.73
N HIS A 76 -0.19 9.54 -10.51
CA HIS A 76 -0.68 10.48 -11.54
C HIS A 76 0.11 11.81 -11.53
N PRO A 77 1.19 11.93 -12.33
CA PRO A 77 1.68 10.97 -13.32
C PRO A 77 2.43 9.79 -12.70
N PHE A 78 2.35 8.63 -13.36
CA PHE A 78 3.19 7.48 -13.03
C PHE A 78 4.58 7.74 -13.60
N GLY A 79 5.55 7.87 -12.70
CA GLY A 79 6.93 8.24 -13.02
C GLY A 79 7.67 7.19 -13.87
N PRO A 80 8.94 7.43 -14.20
CA PRO A 80 9.79 6.42 -14.81
C PRO A 80 9.97 5.23 -13.86
N GLU A 81 9.83 4.02 -14.41
CA GLU A 81 9.94 2.77 -13.68
C GLU A 81 11.27 2.61 -12.97
N GLU A 82 12.37 3.08 -13.57
CA GLU A 82 13.71 2.95 -12.98
C GLU A 82 13.80 3.61 -11.60
N LYS A 83 13.25 4.84 -11.46
CA LYS A 83 13.23 5.55 -10.19
C LYS A 83 12.35 4.86 -9.15
N PHE A 84 11.21 4.34 -9.58
CA PHE A 84 10.33 3.55 -8.72
C PHE A 84 11.05 2.29 -8.22
N TYR A 85 11.71 1.56 -9.12
CA TYR A 85 12.44 0.33 -8.78
C TYR A 85 13.61 0.58 -7.83
N GLU A 86 14.44 1.59 -8.11
CA GLU A 86 15.54 1.99 -7.23
C GLU A 86 15.05 2.37 -5.82
N ALA A 87 13.94 3.11 -5.73
CA ALA A 87 13.36 3.49 -4.46
C ALA A 87 12.84 2.26 -3.68
N VAL A 88 12.10 1.37 -4.34
CA VAL A 88 11.58 0.15 -3.72
C VAL A 88 12.72 -0.77 -3.28
N ARG A 89 13.78 -0.96 -4.08
CA ARG A 89 14.96 -1.76 -3.67
C ARG A 89 15.59 -1.21 -2.40
N THR A 90 15.77 0.11 -2.32
CA THR A 90 16.34 0.77 -1.15
C THR A 90 15.46 0.59 0.09
N LEU A 91 14.17 0.91 -0.03
CA LEU A 91 13.22 0.81 1.07
C LEU A 91 13.05 -0.64 1.55
N THR A 92 12.93 -1.60 0.63
CA THR A 92 12.78 -3.03 0.96
C THR A 92 14.02 -3.59 1.67
N SER A 93 15.23 -3.16 1.30
CA SER A 93 16.45 -3.48 2.06
C SER A 93 16.36 -3.00 3.50
N TRP A 94 15.95 -1.75 3.73
CA TRP A 94 15.82 -1.21 5.09
C TRP A 94 14.74 -1.91 5.91
N ILE A 95 13.60 -2.20 5.28
CA ILE A 95 12.47 -2.91 5.89
C ILE A 95 12.91 -4.31 6.34
N ARG A 96 13.62 -5.04 5.49
CA ARG A 96 14.10 -6.39 5.81
C ARG A 96 15.18 -6.39 6.88
N GLU A 97 16.11 -5.43 6.83
CA GLU A 97 17.13 -5.26 7.88
C GLU A 97 16.51 -4.95 9.26
N ALA A 98 15.33 -4.34 9.29
CA ALA A 98 14.56 -4.11 10.51
C ALA A 98 13.71 -5.33 10.96
N GLY A 99 13.68 -6.41 10.17
CA GLY A 99 12.86 -7.59 10.42
C GLY A 99 11.39 -7.45 10.04
N SER A 100 11.04 -6.39 9.30
CA SER A 100 9.69 -6.12 8.80
C SER A 100 9.44 -6.76 7.43
N ILE A 101 8.17 -6.86 7.02
CA ILE A 101 7.77 -7.39 5.71
C ILE A 101 7.32 -6.25 4.79
N PRO A 102 7.94 -6.09 3.61
CA PRO A 102 7.50 -5.07 2.66
C PRO A 102 6.21 -5.50 1.93
N VAL A 103 5.31 -4.53 1.76
CA VAL A 103 4.06 -4.66 0.99
C VAL A 103 4.02 -3.54 -0.05
N ILE A 104 3.95 -3.89 -1.32
CA ILE A 104 3.77 -2.95 -2.42
C ILE A 104 2.28 -2.71 -2.62
N TYR A 105 1.83 -1.47 -2.42
CA TYR A 105 0.46 -1.05 -2.68
C TYR A 105 0.35 -0.55 -4.13
N MET A 106 -0.17 -1.41 -5.01
CA MET A 106 -0.46 -1.06 -6.40
C MET A 106 -1.74 -0.22 -6.47
N THR A 107 -1.61 1.08 -6.76
CA THR A 107 -2.74 1.99 -6.96
C THR A 107 -3.38 1.84 -8.35
N TRP A 108 -4.45 2.60 -8.59
CA TRP A 108 -5.22 2.63 -9.83
C TRP A 108 -4.77 3.74 -10.79
N ALA A 109 -5.17 3.61 -12.06
CA ALA A 109 -5.12 4.65 -13.07
C ALA A 109 -6.24 5.69 -12.88
N LYS A 110 -6.02 6.94 -13.33
CA LYS A 110 -7.05 7.99 -13.26
C LYS A 110 -8.21 7.65 -14.18
N LYS A 111 -9.41 8.13 -13.85
CA LYS A 111 -10.68 7.79 -14.52
C LYS A 111 -10.67 8.04 -16.03
N THR A 112 -9.88 9.01 -16.49
CA THR A 112 -9.76 9.39 -17.90
C THR A 112 -8.61 8.71 -18.65
N GLU A 113 -7.77 7.92 -17.99
CA GLU A 113 -6.64 7.19 -18.61
C GLU A 113 -6.61 5.72 -18.14
N PRO A 114 -7.69 4.93 -18.31
CA PRO A 114 -7.72 3.52 -17.90
C PRO A 114 -6.58 2.69 -18.48
N GLU A 115 -6.09 3.04 -19.68
CA GLU A 115 -4.98 2.36 -20.36
C GLU A 115 -3.67 2.38 -19.56
N MET A 116 -3.49 3.37 -18.68
CA MET A 116 -2.30 3.46 -17.82
C MET A 116 -2.24 2.34 -16.78
N GLN A 117 -3.36 1.69 -16.47
CA GLN A 117 -3.42 0.63 -15.47
C GLN A 117 -2.52 -0.54 -15.83
N GLN A 118 -2.40 -0.88 -17.12
CA GLN A 118 -1.55 -1.99 -17.55
C GLN A 118 -0.08 -1.72 -17.19
N ARG A 119 0.45 -0.55 -17.58
CA ARG A 119 1.83 -0.14 -17.26
C ARG A 119 2.10 -0.15 -15.76
N MET A 120 1.16 0.38 -14.97
CA MET A 120 1.27 0.37 -13.50
C MET A 120 1.28 -1.05 -12.95
N THR A 121 0.38 -1.92 -13.43
CA THR A 121 0.27 -3.31 -12.98
C THR A 121 1.54 -4.10 -13.25
N GLU A 122 2.11 -3.97 -14.47
CA GLU A 122 3.35 -4.62 -14.86
C GLU A 122 4.53 -4.15 -13.99
N ALA A 123 4.67 -2.84 -13.79
CA ALA A 123 5.75 -2.28 -12.99
C ALA A 123 5.70 -2.72 -11.52
N HIS A 124 4.54 -2.63 -10.89
CA HIS A 124 4.37 -3.03 -9.48
C HIS A 124 4.51 -4.55 -9.30
N THR A 125 4.02 -5.35 -10.24
CA THR A 125 4.18 -6.82 -10.19
C THR A 125 5.65 -7.20 -10.30
N LYS A 126 6.36 -6.64 -11.28
CA LYS A 126 7.79 -6.89 -11.50
C LYS A 126 8.62 -6.58 -10.26
N ILE A 127 8.46 -5.39 -9.67
CA ILE A 127 9.29 -5.00 -8.53
C ILE A 127 8.93 -5.76 -7.25
N ALA A 128 7.65 -6.12 -7.06
CA ALA A 128 7.23 -6.96 -5.94
C ALA A 128 7.85 -8.37 -6.04
N GLU A 129 7.84 -8.98 -7.23
CA GLU A 129 8.49 -10.27 -7.47
C GLU A 129 10.01 -10.19 -7.28
N GLU A 130 10.65 -9.17 -7.87
CA GLU A 130 12.10 -8.97 -7.78
C GLU A 130 12.58 -8.81 -6.34
N THR A 131 11.85 -8.03 -5.53
CA THR A 131 12.20 -7.78 -4.13
C THR A 131 11.63 -8.82 -3.17
N GLY A 132 10.83 -9.78 -3.64
CA GLY A 132 10.09 -10.72 -2.81
C GLY A 132 9.19 -10.03 -1.78
N SER A 133 8.54 -8.94 -2.19
CA SER A 133 7.58 -8.19 -1.40
C SER A 133 6.17 -8.74 -1.61
N LEU A 134 5.29 -8.56 -0.62
CA LEU A 134 3.86 -8.79 -0.84
C LEU A 134 3.32 -7.73 -1.81
N LEU A 135 2.29 -8.06 -2.59
CA LEU A 135 1.66 -7.14 -3.52
C LEU A 135 0.17 -7.02 -3.17
N ALA A 136 -0.26 -5.82 -2.78
CA ALA A 136 -1.68 -5.48 -2.63
C ALA A 136 -2.20 -4.93 -3.96
N PRO A 137 -2.99 -5.70 -4.73
CA PRO A 137 -3.22 -5.46 -6.16
C PRO A 137 -4.42 -4.52 -6.42
N VAL A 138 -4.53 -3.40 -5.70
CA VAL A 138 -5.74 -2.56 -5.73
C VAL A 138 -6.08 -2.08 -7.13
N GLY A 139 -5.11 -1.55 -7.88
CA GLY A 139 -5.34 -1.07 -9.24
C GLY A 139 -5.75 -2.17 -10.23
N ARG A 140 -5.28 -3.40 -10.02
CA ARG A 140 -5.67 -4.55 -10.85
C ARG A 140 -7.16 -4.86 -10.71
N GLU A 141 -7.66 -4.82 -9.48
CA GLU A 141 -9.05 -5.16 -9.16
C GLU A 141 -10.01 -3.96 -9.28
N TRP A 142 -9.47 -2.74 -9.29
CA TRP A 142 -10.22 -1.48 -9.24
C TRP A 142 -11.28 -1.37 -10.35
N TRP A 143 -10.88 -1.61 -11.59
CA TRP A 143 -11.75 -1.42 -12.75
C TRP A 143 -12.84 -2.49 -12.82
N GLY A 144 -12.48 -3.76 -12.60
CA GLY A 144 -13.45 -4.84 -12.56
C GLY A 144 -14.50 -4.65 -11.45
N TYR A 145 -14.07 -4.15 -10.29
CA TYR A 145 -14.99 -3.82 -9.20
C TYR A 145 -15.91 -2.65 -9.56
N LYS A 146 -15.36 -1.56 -10.09
CA LYS A 146 -16.13 -0.40 -10.55
C LYS A 146 -17.17 -0.78 -11.60
N ASP A 147 -16.82 -1.64 -12.55
CA ASP A 147 -17.73 -2.06 -13.62
C ASP A 147 -18.82 -3.01 -13.11
N SER A 148 -18.54 -3.78 -12.06
CA SER A 148 -19.52 -4.64 -11.39
C SER A 148 -20.50 -3.87 -10.50
N TRP A 149 -20.11 -2.68 -10.03
CA TRP A 149 -20.89 -1.83 -9.13
C TRP A 149 -20.99 -0.39 -9.66
N PRO A 150 -21.66 -0.15 -10.80
CA PRO A 150 -21.64 1.14 -11.49
C PRO A 150 -22.26 2.29 -10.68
N ASP A 151 -23.16 2.00 -9.75
CA ASP A 151 -23.79 2.99 -8.87
C ASP A 151 -22.89 3.39 -7.67
N LEU A 152 -21.81 2.64 -7.43
CA LEU A 152 -20.83 2.94 -6.38
C LEU A 152 -19.69 3.75 -6.98
N GLU A 153 -19.68 5.06 -6.72
CA GLU A 153 -18.59 5.91 -7.20
C GLU A 153 -17.29 5.57 -6.45
N MET A 154 -16.28 5.16 -7.20
CA MET A 154 -14.96 4.76 -6.70
C MET A 154 -13.97 5.93 -6.65
N TYR A 155 -14.21 6.98 -7.44
CA TYR A 155 -13.35 8.16 -7.51
C TYR A 155 -13.93 9.34 -6.75
N ALA A 156 -13.06 10.21 -6.25
CA ALA A 156 -13.44 11.57 -5.91
C ALA A 156 -13.83 12.36 -7.17
N GLU A 157 -14.36 13.58 -6.98
CA GLU A 157 -14.80 14.45 -8.08
C GLU A 157 -13.69 14.76 -9.10
N ASP A 158 -12.41 14.70 -8.68
CA ASP A 158 -11.26 14.94 -9.55
C ASP A 158 -10.90 13.77 -10.48
N GLY A 159 -11.56 12.61 -10.33
CA GLY A 159 -11.32 11.42 -11.13
C GLY A 159 -9.93 10.79 -10.93
N GLN A 160 -9.21 11.16 -9.87
CA GLN A 160 -7.86 10.70 -9.55
C GLN A 160 -7.82 10.05 -8.18
N HIS A 161 -8.28 10.75 -7.15
CA HIS A 161 -8.29 10.21 -5.79
C HIS A 161 -9.45 9.24 -5.59
N ALA A 162 -9.33 8.39 -4.58
CA ALA A 162 -10.41 7.51 -4.16
C ALA A 162 -11.54 8.30 -3.49
N SER A 163 -12.78 7.92 -3.80
CA SER A 163 -13.92 8.22 -2.94
C SER A 163 -13.77 7.47 -1.59
N PRO A 164 -14.62 7.75 -0.58
CA PRO A 164 -14.66 6.93 0.63
C PRO A 164 -14.84 5.43 0.35
N ALA A 165 -15.66 5.07 -0.65
CA ALA A 165 -15.85 3.67 -1.06
C ALA A 165 -14.60 3.09 -1.73
N GLY A 166 -13.93 3.88 -2.58
CA GLY A 166 -12.66 3.48 -3.18
C GLY A 166 -11.54 3.27 -2.16
N SER A 167 -11.46 4.12 -1.13
CA SER A 167 -10.51 3.95 -0.03
C SER A 167 -10.82 2.73 0.81
N ASP A 168 -12.10 2.43 1.04
CA ASP A 168 -12.51 1.23 1.76
C ASP A 168 -12.17 -0.05 0.98
N PHE A 169 -12.38 -0.03 -0.35
CA PHE A 169 -11.94 -1.11 -1.25
C PHE A 169 -10.42 -1.31 -1.24
N ALA A 170 -9.64 -0.22 -1.32
CA ALA A 170 -8.18 -0.27 -1.22
C ALA A 170 -7.73 -0.87 0.12
N ALA A 171 -8.34 -0.41 1.22
CA ALA A 171 -8.06 -0.92 2.55
C ALA A 171 -8.38 -2.41 2.68
N LYS A 172 -9.48 -2.89 2.08
CA LYS A 172 -9.82 -4.31 2.06
C LYS A 172 -8.72 -5.15 1.41
N LEU A 173 -8.24 -4.76 0.24
CA LEU A 173 -7.23 -5.56 -0.47
C LEU A 173 -5.85 -5.52 0.21
N ILE A 174 -5.48 -4.39 0.83
CA ILE A 174 -4.27 -4.32 1.66
C ILE A 174 -4.41 -5.22 2.89
N TRP A 175 -5.55 -5.16 3.57
CA TRP A 175 -5.87 -6.04 4.70
C TRP A 175 -5.84 -7.53 4.29
N ASP A 176 -6.54 -7.92 3.22
CA ASP A 176 -6.57 -9.29 2.69
C ASP A 176 -5.15 -9.82 2.43
N THR A 177 -4.29 -8.97 1.83
CA THR A 177 -2.90 -9.31 1.49
C THR A 177 -2.08 -9.63 2.74
N ILE A 178 -2.19 -8.79 3.78
CA ILE A 178 -1.47 -8.97 5.04
C ILE A 178 -2.05 -10.15 5.83
N GLN A 179 -3.38 -10.25 5.92
CA GLN A 179 -4.08 -11.32 6.61
C GLN A 179 -3.72 -12.70 6.04
N THR A 180 -3.69 -12.83 4.70
CA THR A 180 -3.29 -14.07 4.02
C THR A 180 -1.85 -14.50 4.38
N ASP A 181 -0.92 -13.54 4.47
CA ASP A 181 0.46 -13.84 4.86
C ASP A 181 0.58 -14.26 6.34
N ILE A 182 -0.20 -13.64 7.24
CA ILE A 182 -0.30 -14.05 8.65
C ILE A 182 -0.81 -15.48 8.76
N GLU A 183 -1.89 -15.82 8.06
CA GLU A 183 -2.49 -17.16 8.07
C GLU A 183 -1.53 -18.23 7.55
N ARG A 184 -0.80 -17.94 6.45
CA ARG A 184 0.22 -18.85 5.92
C ARG A 184 1.33 -19.15 6.94
N LYS A 185 1.76 -18.16 7.71
CA LYS A 185 2.78 -18.32 8.76
C LYS A 185 2.27 -19.10 9.97
N ASN A 186 0.97 -19.04 10.26
CA ASN A 186 0.36 -19.80 11.34
C ASN A 186 0.11 -21.26 10.96
N CYS A 187 -0.27 -21.56 9.71
CA CYS A 187 -0.47 -22.93 9.23
C CYS A 187 0.85 -23.68 8.97
N GLY A 188 1.97 -22.97 8.79
CA GLY A 188 3.29 -23.56 8.56
C GLY A 188 4.09 -23.89 9.84
N ARG A 189 3.48 -23.75 11.03
CA ARG A 189 4.02 -24.20 12.32
C ARG A 189 3.32 -25.48 12.77
#